data_AF-A0A924EUQ7-F1
#
_entry.id   AF-A0A924EUQ7-F1
#
_cell.length_a   1.000
_cell.length_b   1.000
_cell.length_c   1.000
_cell.angle_alpha   90.00
_cell.angle_beta   90.00
_cell.angle_gamma   90.00
#
_symmetry.space_group_name_H-M   'P 1'
#
loop_
_entity.id
_entity.type
_entity.pdbx_description
1 polymer ?
#
loop_
_entity_poly.entity_id
_entity_poly.type
_entity_poly.pdbx_seq_one_letter_code
_entity_poly.pdbx_strand_id
1 'polypeptide(L)'
;MRSPALAPFCLAVAVATTACGSPKDSPSMSQPAVFPLTITRIGGVAGFHDVLVVNGEGLVSVTQKGRTRWQCRLTPVAARRVATATSALPWPRLTASSTSAGFSDDLVTLVQSPAGGPVRLEDPQTGAAGTIFNELINDLRGGWSASGMCRPV
;
A
#
# COMPACT_ATOMS: atom_id res chain seq x y z
N MET A 1 50.32 -8.06 64.36
CA MET A 1 50.21 -7.81 62.91
C MET A 1 48.98 -6.91 62.71
N ARG A 2 49.04 -5.59 62.94
CA ARG A 2 49.36 -4.50 62.01
C ARG A 2 48.97 -4.74 60.55
N SER A 3 47.82 -4.17 60.15
CA SER A 3 47.60 -3.41 58.91
C SER A 3 46.23 -2.70 58.91
N PRO A 4 46.05 -1.60 58.13
CA PRO A 4 45.36 -0.39 58.60
C PRO A 4 44.26 0.19 57.68
N ALA A 5 43.61 1.25 58.19
CA ALA A 5 43.11 2.46 57.51
C ALA A 5 42.04 2.38 56.40
N LEU A 6 40.95 3.15 56.54
CA LEU A 6 40.74 4.40 55.76
C LEU A 6 39.47 5.16 56.20
N ALA A 7 39.58 6.47 56.06
CA ALA A 7 38.79 7.55 56.65
C ALA A 7 37.47 7.87 55.91
N PRO A 8 36.58 8.70 56.50
CA PRO A 8 35.29 9.10 55.91
C PRO A 8 35.47 10.32 55.01
N PHE A 9 34.84 10.36 53.83
CA PHE A 9 34.78 11.58 53.04
C PHE A 9 33.50 11.71 52.20
N CYS A 10 32.81 12.81 52.48
CA CYS A 10 31.99 13.67 51.63
C CYS A 10 30.79 13.11 50.85
N LEU A 11 29.63 13.64 51.23
CA LEU A 11 28.45 13.82 50.38
C LEU A 11 28.84 14.35 48.99
N ALA A 12 28.32 13.71 47.96
CA ALA A 12 28.10 14.32 46.65
C ALA A 12 26.62 14.14 46.27
N VAL A 13 25.86 15.21 46.44
CA VAL A 13 24.53 15.37 45.84
C VAL A 13 24.75 15.55 44.33
N ALA A 14 24.32 14.57 43.54
CA ALA A 14 24.30 14.67 42.08
C ALA A 14 22.85 14.81 41.60
N VAL A 15 22.61 15.95 40.96
CA VAL A 15 21.35 16.48 40.45
C VAL A 15 20.75 15.56 39.38
N ALA A 16 19.45 15.29 39.49
CA ALA A 16 18.66 14.63 38.46
C ALA A 16 18.53 15.55 37.23
N THR A 17 19.08 15.14 36.09
CA THR A 17 18.75 15.70 34.78
C THR A 17 17.85 14.72 34.03
N THR A 18 16.56 15.04 33.99
CA THR A 18 15.58 14.40 33.13
C THR A 18 15.93 14.70 31.67
N ALA A 19 16.69 13.81 31.02
CA ALA A 19 16.83 13.80 29.58
C ALA A 19 15.52 13.28 28.97
N CYS A 20 14.61 14.22 28.67
CA CYS A 20 13.42 13.99 27.88
C CYS A 20 13.86 13.63 26.45
N GLY A 21 14.04 12.34 26.19
CA GLY A 21 14.28 11.82 24.86
C GLY A 21 12.98 11.86 24.05
N SER A 22 12.69 13.00 23.43
CA SER A 22 11.65 13.06 22.40
C SER A 22 12.03 12.12 21.25
N PRO A 23 11.09 11.32 20.69
CA PRO A 23 11.35 10.58 19.47
C PRO A 23 11.72 11.56 18.38
N LYS A 24 12.92 11.38 17.83
CA LYS A 24 13.38 12.09 16.65
C LYS A 24 12.56 11.54 15.48
N ASP A 25 11.48 12.23 15.12
CA ASP A 25 10.81 12.05 13.85
C ASP A 25 11.86 12.27 12.75
N SER A 26 12.46 11.19 12.27
CA SER A 26 13.17 11.20 11.01
C SER A 26 12.18 11.67 9.95
N PRO A 27 12.52 12.63 9.08
CA PRO A 27 11.65 12.98 7.97
C PRO A 27 11.50 11.73 7.10
N SER A 28 10.35 11.07 7.24
CA SER A 28 9.92 10.02 6.32
C SER A 28 9.77 10.72 4.98
N MET A 29 10.80 10.61 4.12
CA MET A 29 10.69 11.06 2.74
C MET A 29 9.57 10.25 2.11
N SER A 30 8.38 10.84 2.05
CA SER A 30 7.23 10.24 1.39
C SER A 30 7.61 10.08 -0.07
N GLN A 31 7.75 8.83 -0.53
CA GLN A 31 8.06 8.56 -1.94
C GLN A 31 6.92 9.08 -2.82
N PRO A 32 7.21 9.64 -4.01
CA PRO A 32 6.18 10.08 -4.93
C PRO A 32 5.31 8.89 -5.37
N ALA A 33 4.01 9.14 -5.59
CA ALA A 33 3.10 8.12 -6.07
C ALA A 33 3.47 7.73 -7.50
N VAL A 34 3.42 6.43 -7.80
CA VAL A 34 3.83 5.86 -9.09
C VAL A 34 2.60 5.49 -9.93
N PHE A 35 2.40 6.20 -11.02
CA PHE A 35 1.28 5.98 -11.93
C PHE A 35 1.77 5.73 -13.38
N PRO A 36 0.98 5.06 -14.24
CA PRO A 36 -0.32 4.47 -13.94
C PRO A 36 -0.22 3.22 -13.05
N LEU A 37 -1.16 3.08 -12.12
CA LEU A 37 -1.36 1.85 -11.37
C LEU A 37 -2.29 0.95 -12.19
N THR A 38 -1.83 -0.25 -12.53
CA THR A 38 -2.68 -1.25 -13.19
C THR A 38 -2.98 -2.38 -12.21
N ILE A 39 -4.27 -2.68 -12.06
CA ILE A 39 -4.78 -3.76 -11.24
C ILE A 39 -5.49 -4.75 -12.16
N THR A 40 -5.06 -6.01 -12.12
CA THR A 40 -5.56 -7.06 -12.99
C THR A 40 -6.13 -8.20 -12.15
N ARG A 41 -7.36 -8.61 -12.42
CA ARG A 41 -8.00 -9.74 -11.72
C ARG A 41 -8.37 -10.84 -12.71
N ILE A 42 -7.75 -12.01 -12.56
CA ILE A 42 -7.86 -13.12 -13.52
C ILE A 42 -8.23 -14.42 -12.80
N GLY A 43 -9.04 -15.25 -13.45
CA GLY A 43 -9.34 -16.60 -12.98
C GLY A 43 -10.61 -16.64 -12.12
N GLY A 44 -10.61 -17.50 -11.11
CA GLY A 44 -11.79 -17.83 -10.33
C GLY A 44 -12.79 -18.68 -11.11
N VAL A 45 -13.74 -19.27 -10.39
CA VAL A 45 -14.81 -20.10 -10.98
C VAL A 45 -15.65 -19.37 -12.04
N ALA A 46 -15.72 -18.03 -11.96
CA ALA A 46 -16.42 -17.19 -12.94
C ALA A 46 -15.55 -16.82 -14.16
N GLY A 47 -14.26 -17.16 -14.16
CA GLY A 47 -13.33 -16.87 -15.24
C GLY A 47 -13.15 -15.36 -15.48
N PHE A 48 -12.91 -14.60 -14.41
CA PHE A 48 -12.65 -13.16 -14.43
C PHE A 48 -11.47 -12.81 -15.33
N HIS A 49 -11.56 -11.64 -15.96
CA HIS A 49 -10.46 -11.00 -16.68
C HIS A 49 -10.73 -9.49 -16.65
N ASP A 50 -10.52 -8.90 -15.48
CA ASP A 50 -10.78 -7.49 -15.22
C ASP A 50 -9.46 -6.73 -15.20
N VAL A 51 -9.43 -5.56 -15.82
CA VAL A 51 -8.27 -4.65 -15.84
C VAL A 51 -8.72 -3.25 -15.44
N LEU A 52 -8.16 -2.74 -14.36
CA LEU A 52 -8.35 -1.38 -13.88
C LEU A 52 -7.04 -0.62 -14.07
N VAL A 53 -7.10 0.54 -14.71
CA VAL A 53 -5.94 1.43 -14.87
C VAL A 53 -6.26 2.76 -14.23
N VAL A 54 -5.53 3.12 -13.18
CA VAL A 54 -5.63 4.41 -12.47
C VAL A 54 -4.48 5.29 -12.91
N ASN A 55 -4.78 6.49 -13.42
CA ASN A 55 -3.75 7.47 -13.76
C ASN A 55 -3.45 8.43 -12.59
N GLY A 56 -2.43 9.27 -12.74
CA GLY A 56 -2.03 10.24 -11.70
C GLY A 56 -3.04 11.38 -11.45
N GLU A 57 -4.05 11.52 -12.31
CA GLU A 57 -5.14 12.50 -12.17
C GLU A 57 -6.38 11.91 -11.49
N GLY A 58 -6.34 10.62 -11.14
CA GLY A 58 -7.46 9.88 -10.55
C GLY A 58 -8.52 9.43 -11.57
N LEU A 59 -8.24 9.48 -12.87
CA LEU A 59 -9.08 8.81 -13.87
C LEU A 59 -8.83 7.30 -13.81
N VAL A 60 -9.92 6.53 -13.73
CA VAL A 60 -9.90 5.07 -13.74
C VAL A 60 -10.54 4.58 -15.03
N SER A 61 -9.80 3.78 -15.79
CA SER A 61 -10.35 3.01 -16.90
C SER A 61 -10.61 1.59 -16.43
N VAL A 62 -11.83 1.10 -16.63
CA VAL A 62 -12.25 -0.25 -16.22
C VAL A 62 -12.64 -1.06 -17.45
N THR A 63 -11.96 -2.18 -17.62
CA THR A 63 -12.30 -3.23 -18.58
C THR A 63 -12.68 -4.47 -17.80
N GLN A 64 -13.84 -5.06 -18.08
CA GLN A 64 -14.31 -6.30 -17.46
C GLN A 64 -14.71 -7.26 -18.58
N LYS A 65 -14.46 -8.55 -18.38
CA LYS A 65 -14.83 -9.57 -19.36
C LYS A 65 -16.33 -9.52 -19.66
N GLY A 66 -16.68 -9.45 -20.94
CA GLY A 66 -18.07 -9.43 -21.40
C GLY A 66 -18.83 -8.13 -21.11
N ARG A 67 -18.14 -7.04 -20.74
CA ARG A 67 -18.75 -5.73 -20.50
C ARG A 67 -18.08 -4.65 -21.36
N THR A 68 -18.85 -3.63 -21.72
CA THR A 68 -18.32 -2.43 -22.38
C THR A 68 -17.33 -1.75 -21.45
N ARG A 69 -16.17 -1.34 -21.98
CA ARG A 69 -15.19 -0.52 -21.25
C ARG A 69 -15.85 0.78 -20.79
N TRP A 70 -15.57 1.19 -19.57
CA TRP A 70 -16.07 2.45 -19.02
C TRP A 70 -14.98 3.17 -18.23
N GLN A 71 -15.21 4.44 -17.94
CA GLN A 71 -14.31 5.28 -17.18
C GLN A 71 -15.05 5.97 -16.06
N CYS A 72 -14.32 6.32 -15.02
CA CYS A 72 -14.82 7.12 -13.90
C CYS A 72 -13.66 7.91 -13.30
N ARG A 73 -13.96 8.97 -12.55
CA ARG A 73 -12.98 9.76 -11.81
C ARG A 73 -13.11 9.47 -10.32
N LEU A 74 -11.99 9.14 -9.69
CA LEU A 74 -11.91 8.95 -8.25
C LEU A 74 -12.39 10.20 -7.52
N THR A 75 -13.12 10.02 -6.43
CA THR A 75 -13.40 11.11 -5.49
C THR A 75 -12.07 11.63 -4.92
N PRO A 76 -11.99 12.90 -4.48
CA PRO A 76 -10.74 13.45 -3.92
C PRO A 76 -10.20 12.63 -2.75
N VAL A 77 -11.09 12.05 -1.93
CA VAL A 77 -10.71 11.17 -0.81
C VAL A 77 -10.11 9.85 -1.34
N ALA A 78 -10.78 9.19 -2.30
CA ALA A 78 -10.29 7.95 -2.89
C ALA A 78 -8.95 8.15 -3.64
N ALA A 79 -8.82 9.24 -4.40
CA ALA A 79 -7.59 9.58 -5.12
C ALA A 79 -6.39 9.72 -4.17
N ARG A 80 -6.56 10.43 -3.04
CA ARG A 80 -5.51 10.53 -2.01
C ARG A 80 -5.16 9.18 -1.41
N ARG A 81 -6.15 8.36 -1.06
CA ARG A 81 -5.92 7.01 -0.49
C ARG A 81 -5.13 6.12 -1.45
N VAL A 82 -5.50 6.10 -2.74
CA VAL A 82 -4.81 5.31 -3.76
C VAL A 82 -3.40 5.84 -4.02
N ALA A 83 -3.21 7.15 -4.07
CA ALA A 83 -1.89 7.77 -4.20
C ALA A 83 -0.99 7.41 -3.02
N THR A 84 -1.47 7.53 -1.78
CA THR A 84 -0.74 7.15 -0.57
C THR A 84 -0.39 5.66 -0.57
N ALA A 85 -1.33 4.77 -0.92
CA ALA A 85 -1.08 3.34 -1.01
C ALA A 85 0.02 3.02 -2.04
N THR A 86 -0.04 3.69 -3.18
CA THR A 86 0.96 3.53 -4.25
C THR A 86 2.34 4.05 -3.82
N SER A 87 2.40 5.20 -3.14
CA SER A 87 3.63 5.76 -2.57
C SER A 87 4.27 4.89 -1.49
N ALA A 88 3.45 4.13 -0.75
CA ALA A 88 3.92 3.29 0.35
C ALA A 88 4.60 1.99 -0.13
N LEU A 89 4.37 1.59 -1.38
CA LEU A 89 4.98 0.38 -1.92
C LEU A 89 6.42 0.64 -2.36
N PRO A 90 7.38 -0.22 -1.94
CA PRO A 90 8.76 -0.12 -2.37
C PRO A 90 8.93 -0.75 -3.76
N TRP A 91 8.25 -0.20 -4.78
CA TRP A 91 8.12 -0.79 -6.13
C TRP A 91 9.38 -1.43 -6.70
N PRO A 92 10.56 -0.78 -6.67
CA PRO A 92 11.77 -1.36 -7.28
C PRO A 92 12.34 -2.56 -6.50
N ARG A 93 11.87 -2.79 -5.26
CA ARG A 93 12.30 -3.88 -4.38
C ARG A 93 11.25 -5.00 -4.28
N LEU A 94 10.09 -4.82 -4.90
CA LEU A 94 9.05 -5.84 -4.94
C LEU A 94 9.54 -7.03 -5.78
N THR A 95 9.31 -8.24 -5.28
CA THR A 95 9.60 -9.46 -6.03
C THR A 95 8.37 -9.81 -6.85
N ALA A 96 8.52 -9.90 -8.17
CA ALA A 96 7.40 -10.20 -9.05
C ALA A 96 6.78 -11.56 -8.71
N SER A 97 5.45 -11.60 -8.68
CA SER A 97 4.68 -12.81 -8.35
C SER A 97 4.26 -13.51 -9.64
N SER A 98 4.02 -14.83 -9.56
CA SER A 98 3.42 -15.53 -10.69
C SER A 98 2.04 -14.97 -11.02
N THR A 99 1.81 -14.73 -12.30
CA THR A 99 0.51 -14.27 -12.82
C THR A 99 -0.48 -15.42 -13.06
N SER A 100 -0.03 -16.67 -12.93
CA SER A 100 -0.85 -17.85 -13.21
C SER A 100 -1.65 -18.31 -11.99
N ALA A 101 -2.91 -18.64 -12.20
CA ALA A 101 -3.69 -19.45 -11.28
C ALA A 101 -3.02 -20.82 -11.07
N GLY A 102 -2.94 -21.32 -9.83
CA GLY A 102 -2.44 -22.67 -9.53
C GLY A 102 -3.52 -23.74 -9.76
N PHE A 103 -4.78 -23.37 -9.55
CA PHE A 103 -5.97 -24.19 -9.78
C PHE A 103 -7.02 -23.46 -10.62
N SER A 104 -7.98 -24.19 -11.17
CA SER A 104 -9.02 -23.62 -12.05
C SER A 104 -9.94 -22.62 -11.35
N ASP A 105 -10.07 -22.72 -10.04
CA ASP A 105 -10.89 -21.86 -9.19
C ASP A 105 -10.09 -20.74 -8.51
N ASP A 106 -8.78 -20.67 -8.72
CA ASP A 106 -7.95 -19.60 -8.15
C ASP A 106 -8.26 -18.26 -8.80
N LEU A 107 -8.58 -17.29 -7.96
CA LEU A 107 -8.70 -15.89 -8.35
C LEU A 107 -7.40 -15.17 -8.01
N VAL A 108 -6.67 -14.74 -9.04
CA VAL A 108 -5.41 -14.01 -8.88
C VAL A 108 -5.67 -12.52 -9.08
N THR A 109 -5.21 -11.70 -8.14
CA THR A 109 -5.26 -10.24 -8.26
C THR A 109 -3.86 -9.68 -8.25
N LEU A 110 -3.48 -8.99 -9.32
CA LEU A 110 -2.14 -8.46 -9.54
C LEU A 110 -2.19 -6.93 -9.52
N VAL A 111 -1.16 -6.33 -8.98
CA VAL A 111 -0.90 -4.89 -9.06
C VAL A 111 0.46 -4.65 -9.72
N GLN A 112 0.52 -3.67 -10.61
CA GLN A 112 1.76 -3.25 -11.26
C GLN A 112 1.79 -1.73 -11.45
N SER A 113 2.99 -1.18 -11.49
CA SER A 113 3.26 0.20 -11.87
C SER A 113 4.50 0.25 -12.79
N PRO A 114 4.79 1.38 -13.43
CA PRO A 114 6.05 1.54 -14.17
C PRO A 114 7.31 1.32 -13.33
N ALA A 115 7.24 1.44 -12.01
CA ALA A 115 8.39 1.27 -11.12
C ALA A 115 8.57 -0.18 -10.61
N GLY A 116 7.63 -1.09 -10.90
CA GLY A 116 7.74 -2.49 -10.47
C GLY A 116 6.43 -3.29 -10.51
N GLY A 117 6.55 -4.59 -10.26
CA GLY A 117 5.48 -5.58 -10.39
C GLY A 117 5.59 -6.42 -11.67
N PRO A 118 4.59 -7.27 -11.98
CA PRO A 118 3.36 -7.46 -11.23
C PRO A 118 3.59 -8.18 -9.89
N VAL A 119 2.82 -7.78 -8.88
CA VAL A 119 2.78 -8.43 -7.56
C VAL A 119 1.36 -8.84 -7.23
N ARG A 120 1.21 -9.99 -6.60
CA ARG A 120 -0.06 -10.46 -6.06
C ARG A 120 -0.51 -9.60 -4.89
N LEU A 121 -1.79 -9.25 -4.90
CA LEU A 121 -2.38 -8.38 -3.89
C LEU A 121 -2.48 -9.07 -2.51
N GLU A 122 -2.48 -10.40 -2.53
CA GLU A 122 -2.41 -11.28 -1.37
C GLU A 122 -0.99 -11.48 -0.82
N ASP A 123 0.05 -11.04 -1.53
CA ASP A 123 1.41 -11.21 -1.05
C ASP A 123 1.70 -10.29 0.15
N PRO A 124 2.45 -10.75 1.17
CA PRO A 124 2.81 -9.93 2.32
C PRO A 124 3.52 -8.61 1.97
N GLN A 125 4.22 -8.56 0.83
CA GLN A 125 4.93 -7.37 0.35
C GLN A 125 4.00 -6.20 0.00
N THR A 126 2.71 -6.42 -0.26
CA THR A 126 1.76 -5.32 -0.51
C THR A 126 1.29 -4.63 0.77
N GLY A 127 1.46 -5.28 1.93
CA GLY A 127 1.11 -4.74 3.24
C GLY A 127 -0.26 -4.05 3.27
N ALA A 128 -0.31 -2.88 3.92
CA ALA A 128 -1.55 -2.09 4.03
C ALA A 128 -2.02 -1.46 2.71
N ALA A 129 -1.14 -1.25 1.74
CA ALA A 129 -1.53 -0.76 0.42
C ALA A 129 -2.46 -1.74 -0.28
N GLY A 130 -2.26 -3.05 -0.04
CA GLY A 130 -3.09 -4.10 -0.61
C GLY A 130 -4.57 -3.97 -0.25
N THR A 131 -4.87 -3.58 0.99
CA THR A 131 -6.25 -3.33 1.45
C THR A 131 -6.93 -2.22 0.65
N ILE A 132 -6.22 -1.11 0.40
CA ILE A 132 -6.76 0.03 -0.36
C ILE A 132 -7.09 -0.36 -1.79
N PHE A 133 -6.23 -1.14 -2.44
CA PHE A 133 -6.50 -1.61 -3.80
C PHE A 133 -7.65 -2.62 -3.84
N ASN A 134 -7.76 -3.52 -2.84
CA ASN A 134 -8.90 -4.43 -2.71
C ASN A 134 -10.22 -3.69 -2.54
N GLU A 135 -10.27 -2.65 -1.72
CA GLU A 135 -11.44 -1.78 -1.57
C GLU A 135 -11.83 -1.15 -2.91
N LEU A 136 -10.87 -0.59 -3.65
CA LEU A 136 -11.11 0.00 -4.97
C LEU A 136 -11.68 -1.03 -5.96
N ILE A 137 -11.12 -2.23 -6.02
CA ILE A 137 -11.61 -3.29 -6.89
C ILE A 137 -13.06 -3.63 -6.54
N ASN A 138 -13.35 -3.84 -5.26
CA ASN A 138 -14.67 -4.23 -4.77
C ASN A 138 -15.73 -3.17 -5.05
N ASP A 139 -15.40 -1.89 -4.82
CA ASP A 139 -16.27 -0.75 -5.09
C ASP A 139 -16.64 -0.65 -6.59
N LEU A 140 -15.70 -0.94 -7.48
CA LEU A 140 -15.91 -0.84 -8.94
C LEU A 140 -16.60 -2.06 -9.56
N ARG A 141 -16.82 -3.16 -8.82
CA ARG A 141 -17.48 -4.37 -9.36
C ARG A 141 -18.91 -4.11 -9.83
N GLY A 142 -19.63 -3.25 -9.11
CA GLY A 142 -21.01 -2.88 -9.41
C GLY A 142 -21.17 -1.89 -10.56
N GLY A 143 -20.06 -1.39 -11.12
CA GLY A 143 -20.07 -0.28 -12.07
C GLY A 143 -20.09 1.09 -11.37
N TRP A 144 -19.90 2.16 -12.15
CA TRP A 144 -19.80 3.52 -11.61
C TRP A 144 -21.07 3.98 -10.85
N SER A 145 -22.25 3.46 -11.19
CA SER A 145 -23.51 3.83 -10.54
C SER A 145 -23.62 3.29 -9.10
N ALA A 146 -22.87 2.24 -8.78
CA ALA A 146 -22.81 1.64 -7.45
C ALA A 146 -21.55 2.06 -6.67
N SER A 147 -20.68 2.85 -7.28
CA SER A 147 -19.37 3.22 -6.72
C SER A 147 -19.48 4.37 -5.73
N GLY A 148 -18.92 4.18 -4.53
CA GLY A 148 -18.70 5.24 -3.56
C GLY A 148 -17.36 5.94 -3.75
N MET A 149 -16.39 5.29 -4.40
CA MET A 149 -15.04 5.82 -4.60
C MET A 149 -14.87 6.55 -5.93
N CYS A 150 -15.77 6.40 -6.88
CA CYS A 150 -15.65 6.91 -8.24
C CYS A 150 -16.95 7.56 -8.73
N ARG A 151 -16.83 8.53 -9.63
CA ARG A 151 -17.95 9.25 -10.26
C ARG A 151 -17.87 9.13 -11.79
N PRO A 152 -18.99 9.10 -12.52
CA PRO A 152 -18.96 9.09 -13.97
C PRO A 152 -18.22 10.32 -14.51
N VAL A 153 -17.56 10.16 -15.66
CA VAL A 153 -16.87 11.23 -16.39
C VAL A 153 -17.62 11.62 -17.65
#